data_AF-A0A1Z4F2K5-F1
#
_entry.id   AF-A0A1Z4F2K5-F1
#
_cell.length_a   1.000
_cell.length_b   1.000
_cell.length_c   1.000
_cell.angle_alpha   90.00
_cell.angle_beta   90.00
_cell.angle_gamma   90.00
#
_symmetry.space_group_name_H-M   'P 1'
#
loop_
_entity.id
_entity.type
_entity.pdbx_description
1 polymer ?
#
loop_
_entity_poly.entity_id
_entity_poly.type
_entity_poly.pdbx_seq_one_letter_code
_entity_poly.pdbx_strand_id
1 'polypeptide(L)'
;MSATDDFLRASSAVGTLITAILPEQWDEPTPSAEWNLCQLVNHLIDVNYSLSERLGGPGGGADDDPAAAYQQSVVALSDTLARPGVLEQTYPGPFAHTTGDNQLRIRMADLLTHGWDLAQSTGVPVDLPADLVENALGLVEKRAEAFARSGKFGTPQPVDPDAPVLDRLAAQTGRTVR
;
A
#
# COMPACT_ATOMS: atom_id res chain seq x y z
N MET A 1 -12.52 15.57 -1.26
CA MET A 1 -12.76 14.13 -1.06
C MET A 1 -12.28 13.76 0.33
N SER A 2 -12.91 12.79 0.99
CA SER A 2 -12.47 12.35 2.31
C SER A 2 -11.26 11.42 2.20
N ALA A 3 -10.47 11.29 3.26
CA ALA A 3 -9.34 10.36 3.27
C ALA A 3 -9.79 8.89 3.08
N THR A 4 -11.01 8.56 3.51
CA THR A 4 -11.64 7.25 3.28
C THR A 4 -11.96 7.05 1.79
N ASP A 5 -12.46 8.07 1.09
CA ASP A 5 -12.73 7.99 -0.36
C ASP A 5 -11.43 7.77 -1.16
N ASP A 6 -10.35 8.45 -0.77
CA ASP A 6 -9.04 8.30 -1.40
C ASP A 6 -8.47 6.89 -1.17
N PHE A 7 -8.63 6.35 0.05
CA PHE A 7 -8.27 4.96 0.35
C PHE A 7 -9.05 3.95 -0.50
N LEU A 8 -10.36 4.16 -0.67
CA LEU A 8 -11.20 3.30 -1.52
C LEU A 8 -10.79 3.38 -2.99
N ARG A 9 -10.46 4.57 -3.52
CA ARG A 9 -9.96 4.74 -4.90
C ARG A 9 -8.66 3.97 -5.13
N ALA A 10 -7.67 4.13 -4.26
CA ALA A 10 -6.40 3.41 -4.38
C ALA A 10 -6.59 1.89 -4.23
N SER A 11 -7.40 1.47 -3.25
CA SER A 11 -7.66 0.04 -3.00
C SER A 11 -8.42 -0.62 -4.16
N SER A 12 -9.36 0.09 -4.79
CA SER A 12 -10.06 -0.42 -5.97
C SER A 12 -9.09 -0.63 -7.14
N ALA A 13 -8.18 0.31 -7.38
CA ALA A 13 -7.21 0.20 -8.47
C ALA A 13 -6.24 -0.97 -8.25
N VAL A 14 -5.76 -1.15 -7.02
CA VAL A 14 -4.92 -2.30 -6.64
C VAL A 14 -5.70 -3.63 -6.68
N GLY A 15 -6.97 -3.63 -6.27
CA GLY A 15 -7.84 -4.81 -6.35
C GLY A 15 -8.03 -5.32 -7.79
N THR A 16 -8.07 -4.41 -8.77
CA THR A 16 -8.09 -4.77 -10.20
C THR A 16 -6.82 -5.53 -10.60
N LEU A 17 -5.64 -5.11 -10.12
CA LEU A 17 -4.38 -5.80 -10.38
C LEU A 17 -4.37 -7.19 -9.76
N ILE A 18 -4.84 -7.32 -8.50
CA ILE A 18 -4.91 -8.60 -7.79
C ILE A 18 -5.84 -9.59 -8.50
N THR A 19 -7.00 -9.11 -8.97
CA THR A 19 -7.98 -9.94 -9.70
C THR A 19 -7.43 -10.44 -11.04
N ALA A 20 -6.45 -9.73 -11.61
CA ALA A 20 -5.84 -10.08 -12.89
C ALA A 20 -4.64 -11.05 -12.77
N ILE A 21 -4.23 -11.43 -11.56
CA ILE A 21 -3.15 -12.40 -11.33
C ILE A 21 -3.59 -13.78 -11.80
N LEU A 22 -2.82 -14.37 -12.71
CA LEU A 22 -3.06 -15.72 -13.19
C LEU A 22 -2.63 -16.76 -12.14
N PRO A 23 -3.30 -17.94 -12.07
CA PRO A 23 -2.97 -18.98 -11.10
C PRO A 23 -1.48 -19.39 -11.06
N GLU A 24 -0.81 -19.38 -12.20
CA GLU A 24 0.61 -19.71 -12.33
C GLU A 24 1.56 -18.61 -11.84
N GLN A 25 1.07 -17.37 -11.67
CA GLN A 25 1.91 -16.22 -11.28
C GLN A 25 2.09 -16.08 -9.77
N TRP A 26 1.29 -16.75 -8.95
CA TRP A 26 1.29 -16.54 -7.49
C TRP A 26 2.65 -16.79 -6.82
N ASP A 27 3.48 -17.68 -7.39
CA ASP A 27 4.82 -18.01 -6.90
C ASP A 27 5.94 -17.19 -7.58
N GLU A 28 5.62 -16.34 -8.56
CA GLU A 28 6.60 -15.52 -9.27
C GLU A 28 7.18 -14.44 -8.34
N PRO A 29 8.48 -14.11 -8.48
CA PRO A 29 9.14 -13.11 -7.65
C PRO A 29 8.61 -11.70 -7.95
N THR A 30 8.62 -10.85 -6.95
CA THR A 30 8.30 -9.42 -7.11
C THR A 30 9.57 -8.56 -7.17
N PRO A 31 9.50 -7.32 -7.67
CA PRO A 31 10.61 -6.36 -7.57
C PRO A 31 11.05 -6.09 -6.12
N SER A 32 10.17 -6.29 -5.14
CA SER A 32 10.54 -6.45 -3.74
C SER A 32 11.09 -7.87 -3.56
N ALA A 33 12.40 -8.04 -3.75
CA ALA A 33 13.06 -9.35 -3.83
C ALA A 33 12.86 -10.29 -2.62
N GLU A 34 12.21 -9.82 -1.56
CA GLU A 34 11.86 -10.61 -0.38
C GLU A 34 10.59 -11.43 -0.57
N TRP A 35 9.70 -11.05 -1.50
CA TRP A 35 8.36 -11.62 -1.62
C TRP A 35 8.05 -12.14 -3.02
N ASN A 36 7.33 -13.25 -3.09
CA ASN A 36 6.54 -13.63 -4.26
C ASN A 36 5.18 -12.92 -4.27
N LEU A 37 4.42 -13.05 -5.36
CA LEU A 37 3.13 -12.38 -5.53
C LEU A 37 2.11 -12.75 -4.44
N CYS A 38 2.05 -14.02 -4.03
CA CYS A 38 1.18 -14.47 -2.93
C CYS A 38 1.51 -13.77 -1.61
N GLN A 39 2.80 -13.72 -1.25
CA GLN A 39 3.26 -13.03 -0.03
C GLN A 39 3.00 -11.52 -0.08
N LEU A 40 3.16 -10.90 -1.25
CA LEU A 40 2.86 -9.49 -1.43
C LEU A 40 1.37 -9.18 -1.20
N VAL A 41 0.47 -9.99 -1.76
CA VAL A 41 -0.99 -9.81 -1.56
C VAL A 41 -1.39 -10.06 -0.10
N ASN A 42 -0.83 -11.10 0.54
CA ASN A 42 -1.04 -11.36 1.96
C ASN A 42 -0.57 -10.20 2.84
N HIS A 43 0.58 -9.58 2.52
CA HIS A 43 1.04 -8.37 3.21
C HIS A 43 0.02 -7.23 3.09
N LEU A 44 -0.54 -6.99 1.91
CA LEU A 44 -1.55 -5.93 1.73
C LEU A 44 -2.83 -6.18 2.56
N ILE A 45 -3.25 -7.44 2.66
CA ILE A 45 -4.38 -7.88 3.49
C ILE A 45 -4.07 -7.64 4.97
N ASP A 46 -2.91 -8.12 5.43
CA ASP A 46 -2.48 -8.05 6.82
C ASP A 46 -2.33 -6.60 7.29
N VAL A 47 -1.77 -5.72 6.46
CA VAL A 47 -1.62 -4.31 6.83
C VAL A 47 -2.96 -3.60 6.93
N ASN A 48 -3.95 -3.94 6.08
CA ASN A 48 -5.31 -3.40 6.19
C ASN A 48 -5.95 -3.80 7.52
N TYR A 49 -5.94 -5.09 7.86
CA TYR A 49 -6.48 -5.59 9.12
C TYR A 49 -5.72 -5.05 10.33
N SER A 50 -4.39 -5.05 10.29
CA SER A 50 -3.56 -4.52 11.38
C SER A 50 -3.84 -3.05 11.65
N LEU A 51 -4.07 -2.25 10.60
CA LEU A 51 -4.47 -0.84 10.78
C LEU A 51 -5.90 -0.75 11.31
N SER A 52 -6.83 -1.52 10.78
CA SER A 52 -8.21 -1.59 11.29
C SER A 52 -8.23 -1.88 12.79
N GLU A 53 -7.54 -2.93 13.25
CA GLU A 53 -7.45 -3.31 14.68
C GLU A 53 -6.84 -2.21 15.54
N ARG A 54 -5.72 -1.60 15.09
CA ARG A 54 -5.09 -0.49 15.82
C ARG A 54 -6.03 0.69 16.01
N LEU A 55 -6.90 0.95 15.03
CA LEU A 55 -7.90 2.00 15.08
C LEU A 55 -9.19 1.57 15.80
N GLY A 56 -9.23 0.36 16.37
CA GLY A 56 -10.34 -0.20 17.14
C GLY A 56 -11.43 -0.86 16.27
N GLY A 57 -11.08 -1.26 15.06
CA GLY A 57 -11.90 -2.04 14.12
C GLY A 57 -11.62 -3.54 14.22
N PRO A 58 -12.20 -4.34 13.31
CA PRO A 58 -11.96 -5.79 13.27
C PRO A 58 -10.59 -6.14 12.68
N GLY A 59 -10.04 -7.27 13.12
CA GLY A 59 -8.90 -7.96 12.52
C GLY A 59 -9.27 -8.96 11.45
N GLY A 60 -8.26 -9.66 10.94
CA GLY A 60 -8.39 -10.57 9.80
C GLY A 60 -9.05 -11.91 10.11
N GLY A 61 -9.50 -12.56 9.04
CA GLY A 61 -9.93 -13.96 8.99
C GLY A 61 -9.30 -14.67 7.79
N ALA A 62 -9.28 -16.01 7.80
CA ALA A 62 -8.78 -16.78 6.68
C ALA A 62 -9.83 -16.85 5.56
N ASP A 63 -9.43 -16.56 4.32
CA ASP A 63 -10.18 -16.83 3.10
C ASP A 63 -9.21 -17.47 2.10
N ASP A 64 -9.67 -18.51 1.40
CA ASP A 64 -8.86 -19.28 0.45
C ASP A 64 -8.76 -18.57 -0.92
N ASP A 65 -9.57 -17.55 -1.17
CA ASP A 65 -9.51 -16.68 -2.35
C ASP A 65 -8.79 -15.35 -2.00
N PRO A 66 -7.56 -15.13 -2.51
CA PRO A 66 -6.80 -13.91 -2.23
C PRO A 66 -7.49 -12.61 -2.65
N ALA A 67 -8.27 -12.62 -3.74
CA ALA A 67 -8.97 -11.44 -4.21
C ALA A 67 -10.14 -11.10 -3.29
N ALA A 68 -10.89 -12.12 -2.85
CA ALA A 68 -11.96 -11.96 -1.86
C ALA A 68 -11.40 -11.50 -0.50
N ALA A 69 -10.30 -12.11 -0.04
CA ALA A 69 -9.60 -11.74 1.18
C ALA A 69 -9.16 -10.26 1.17
N TYR A 70 -8.59 -9.82 0.05
CA TYR A 70 -8.19 -8.42 -0.14
C TYR A 70 -9.40 -7.49 -0.05
N GLN A 71 -10.49 -7.76 -0.77
CA GLN A 71 -11.70 -6.94 -0.71
C GLN A 71 -12.28 -6.85 0.70
N GLN A 72 -12.33 -7.97 1.44
CA GLN A 72 -12.81 -8.00 2.83
C GLN A 72 -11.93 -7.14 3.75
N SER A 73 -10.60 -7.17 3.57
CA SER A 73 -9.67 -6.34 4.34
C SER A 73 -9.85 -4.84 4.06
N VAL A 74 -10.15 -4.48 2.80
CA VAL A 74 -10.44 -3.09 2.39
C VAL A 74 -11.73 -2.61 3.05
N VAL A 75 -12.78 -3.42 3.05
CA VAL A 75 -14.05 -3.11 3.74
C VAL A 75 -13.81 -2.87 5.22
N ALA A 76 -13.13 -3.80 5.91
CA ALA A 76 -12.83 -3.70 7.34
C ALA A 76 -12.12 -2.39 7.71
N LEU A 77 -11.08 -2.01 6.95
CA LEU A 77 -10.37 -0.77 7.18
C LEU A 77 -11.23 0.45 6.82
N SER A 78 -11.92 0.45 5.68
CA SER A 78 -12.73 1.60 5.25
C SER A 78 -13.88 1.91 6.21
N ASP A 79 -14.59 0.90 6.72
CA ASP A 79 -15.63 1.04 7.73
C ASP A 79 -15.07 1.62 9.02
N THR A 80 -13.87 1.18 9.40
CA THR A 80 -13.16 1.68 10.58
C THR A 80 -12.79 3.16 10.44
N LEU A 81 -12.26 3.56 9.27
CA LEU A 81 -11.89 4.94 8.96
C LEU A 81 -13.10 5.87 8.87
N ALA A 82 -14.26 5.35 8.47
CA ALA A 82 -15.51 6.12 8.38
C ALA A 82 -16.13 6.46 9.75
N ARG A 83 -15.66 5.85 10.84
CA ARG A 83 -16.20 6.15 12.18
C ARG A 83 -15.78 7.56 12.63
N PRO A 84 -16.68 8.33 13.26
CA PRO A 84 -16.38 9.70 13.70
C PRO A 84 -15.16 9.78 14.62
N GLY A 85 -14.25 10.71 14.33
CA GLY A 85 -13.09 11.00 15.18
C GLY A 85 -11.92 10.03 15.06
N VAL A 86 -12.01 8.97 14.24
CA VAL A 86 -10.94 7.96 14.12
C VAL A 86 -9.68 8.55 13.47
N LEU A 87 -9.82 9.42 12.48
CA LEU A 87 -8.66 10.00 11.79
C LEU A 87 -7.91 11.01 12.66
N GLU A 88 -8.61 11.69 13.56
CA GLU A 88 -8.08 12.74 14.43
C GLU A 88 -7.41 12.19 15.71
N GLN A 89 -7.81 11.00 16.15
CA GLN A 89 -7.26 10.34 17.34
C GLN A 89 -5.83 9.85 17.12
N THR A 90 -5.05 9.84 18.21
CA THR A 90 -3.68 9.30 18.23
C THR A 90 -3.67 7.84 18.65
N TYR A 91 -2.95 7.02 17.90
CA TYR A 91 -2.79 5.58 18.15
C TYR A 91 -1.31 5.21 18.19
N PRO A 92 -0.96 4.12 18.90
CA PRO A 92 0.36 3.50 18.71
C PRO A 92 0.52 3.08 17.25
N GLY A 93 1.73 3.24 16.71
CA GLY A 93 2.03 2.92 15.31
C GLY A 93 3.45 2.38 15.17
N PRO A 94 3.75 1.69 14.06
CA PRO A 94 5.04 1.00 13.87
C PRO A 94 6.25 1.95 13.79
N PHE A 95 6.02 3.24 13.51
CA PHE A 95 7.09 4.24 13.40
C PHE A 95 7.06 5.24 14.57
N ALA A 96 5.86 5.61 15.04
CA ALA A 96 5.63 6.55 16.12
C ALA A 96 4.17 6.47 16.57
N HIS A 97 3.87 6.99 17.76
CA HIS A 97 2.50 7.34 18.13
C HIS A 97 2.06 8.53 17.28
N THR A 98 0.97 8.38 16.53
CA THR A 98 0.52 9.40 15.58
C THR A 98 -0.96 9.27 15.28
N THR A 99 -1.53 10.26 14.58
CA THR A 99 -2.95 10.30 14.26
C THR A 99 -3.37 9.18 13.30
N GLY A 100 -4.64 8.77 13.34
CA GLY A 100 -5.21 7.84 12.36
C GLY A 100 -4.98 8.30 10.92
N ASP A 101 -5.14 9.60 10.64
CA ASP A 101 -4.81 10.22 9.35
C ASP A 101 -3.35 9.98 8.94
N ASN A 102 -2.40 10.18 9.86
CA ASN A 102 -0.99 9.95 9.55
C ASN A 102 -0.68 8.47 9.31
N GLN A 103 -1.33 7.55 10.03
CA GLN A 103 -1.17 6.11 9.76
C GLN A 103 -1.78 5.73 8.41
N LEU A 104 -2.94 6.31 8.06
CA LEU A 104 -3.56 6.10 6.75
C LEU A 104 -2.67 6.61 5.62
N ARG A 105 -2.06 7.79 5.75
CA ARG A 105 -1.10 8.30 4.75
C ARG A 105 0.08 7.34 4.52
N ILE A 106 0.60 6.75 5.59
CA ILE A 106 1.67 5.74 5.47
C ILE A 106 1.14 4.48 4.77
N ARG A 107 -0.07 4.03 5.11
CA ARG A 107 -0.73 2.91 4.41
C ARG A 107 -0.92 3.20 2.93
N MET A 108 -1.31 4.41 2.56
CA MET A 108 -1.47 4.82 1.16
C MET A 108 -0.14 4.76 0.40
N ALA A 109 0.96 5.21 0.99
CA ALA A 109 2.28 5.10 0.38
C ALA A 109 2.70 3.64 0.16
N ASP A 110 2.52 2.79 1.18
CA ASP A 110 2.76 1.34 1.09
C ASP A 110 1.90 0.67 0.01
N LEU A 111 0.59 0.94 -0.01
CA LEU A 111 -0.36 0.39 -0.98
C LEU A 111 0.01 0.76 -2.43
N LEU A 112 0.32 2.04 -2.68
CA LEU A 112 0.61 2.53 -4.03
C LEU A 112 1.98 2.06 -4.53
N THR A 113 2.99 2.00 -3.65
CA THR A 113 4.28 1.36 -3.97
C THR A 113 4.09 -0.10 -4.37
N HIS A 114 3.26 -0.86 -3.64
CA HIS A 114 3.01 -2.26 -3.95
C HIS A 114 2.08 -2.46 -5.15
N GLY A 115 1.24 -1.48 -5.49
CA GLY A 115 0.53 -1.45 -6.77
C GLY A 115 1.49 -1.43 -7.96
N TRP A 116 2.62 -0.72 -7.85
CA TRP A 116 3.69 -0.79 -8.84
C TRP A 116 4.35 -2.18 -8.87
N ASP A 117 4.67 -2.76 -7.70
CA ASP A 117 5.27 -4.11 -7.64
C ASP A 117 4.37 -5.16 -8.32
N LEU A 118 3.04 -5.10 -8.11
CA LEU A 118 2.05 -5.96 -8.75
C LEU A 118 2.04 -5.78 -10.27
N ALA A 119 1.99 -4.55 -10.75
CA ALA A 119 1.97 -4.26 -12.18
C ALA A 119 3.22 -4.78 -12.90
N GLN A 120 4.40 -4.55 -12.31
CA GLN A 120 5.67 -5.01 -12.87
C GLN A 120 5.78 -6.54 -12.90
N SER A 121 5.24 -7.22 -11.89
CA SER A 121 5.31 -8.69 -11.81
C SER A 121 4.29 -9.38 -12.72
N THR A 122 3.12 -8.77 -12.91
CA THR A 122 2.01 -9.38 -13.66
C THR A 122 1.98 -8.97 -15.13
N GLY A 123 2.64 -7.87 -15.49
CA GLY A 123 2.54 -7.25 -16.82
C GLY A 123 1.20 -6.55 -17.08
N VAL A 124 0.32 -6.47 -16.07
CA VAL A 124 -0.96 -5.78 -16.17
C VAL A 124 -0.72 -4.27 -16.15
N PRO A 125 -1.28 -3.50 -17.10
CA PRO A 125 -1.15 -2.05 -17.10
C PRO A 125 -1.65 -1.44 -15.79
N VAL A 126 -0.83 -0.57 -15.21
CA VAL A 126 -1.15 0.12 -13.95
C VAL A 126 -1.94 1.40 -14.22
N ASP A 127 -3.11 1.52 -13.59
CA ASP A 127 -3.94 2.73 -13.61
C ASP A 127 -4.23 3.17 -12.16
N LEU A 128 -3.17 3.60 -11.47
CA LEU A 128 -3.29 4.13 -10.11
C LEU A 128 -3.61 5.63 -10.15
N PRO A 129 -4.45 6.15 -9.23
CA PRO A 129 -4.80 7.57 -9.23
C PRO A 129 -3.58 8.48 -9.02
N ALA A 130 -3.22 9.26 -10.06
CA ALA A 130 -2.00 10.06 -10.07
C ALA A 130 -1.90 11.06 -8.90
N ASP A 131 -3.02 11.68 -8.51
CA ASP A 131 -3.10 12.58 -7.35
C ASP A 131 -2.71 11.88 -6.04
N LEU A 132 -3.08 10.61 -5.88
CA LEU A 132 -2.74 9.82 -4.70
C LEU A 132 -1.28 9.35 -4.73
N VAL A 133 -0.77 9.03 -5.91
CA VAL A 133 0.65 8.67 -6.10
C VAL A 133 1.56 9.87 -5.82
N GLU A 134 1.21 11.07 -6.26
CA GLU A 134 1.93 12.31 -5.94
C GLU A 134 1.97 12.58 -4.43
N ASN A 135 0.82 12.42 -3.75
CA ASN A 135 0.74 12.56 -2.30
C ASN A 135 1.61 11.53 -1.56
N ALA A 136 1.63 10.29 -2.03
CA ALA A 136 2.48 9.24 -1.49
C ALA A 136 3.97 9.54 -1.68
N LEU A 137 4.37 9.98 -2.88
CA LEU A 137 5.75 10.38 -3.16
C LEU A 137 6.19 11.52 -2.23
N GLY A 138 5.37 12.58 -2.10
CA GLY A 138 5.69 13.69 -1.20
C GLY A 138 5.80 13.26 0.27
N LEU A 139 5.00 12.28 0.73
CA LEU A 139 5.14 11.71 2.07
C LEU A 139 6.47 10.95 2.23
N VAL A 140 6.81 10.10 1.26
CA VAL A 140 8.04 9.28 1.27
C VAL A 140 9.26 10.18 1.26
N GLU A 141 9.31 11.21 0.41
CA GLU A 141 10.39 12.20 0.38
C GLU A 141 10.53 12.92 1.72
N LYS A 142 9.40 13.41 2.28
CA LYS A 142 9.39 14.10 3.58
C LYS A 142 9.84 13.22 4.74
N ARG A 143 9.63 11.91 4.66
CA ARG A 143 9.93 10.94 5.72
C ARG A 143 11.11 10.02 5.40
N ALA A 144 11.90 10.34 4.38
CA ALA A 144 12.95 9.48 3.85
C ALA A 144 13.89 8.95 4.93
N GLU A 145 14.35 9.80 5.86
CA GLU A 145 15.23 9.37 6.94
C GLU A 145 14.56 8.38 7.91
N ALA A 146 13.29 8.61 8.26
CA ALA A 146 12.55 7.74 9.17
C ALA A 146 12.30 6.37 8.53
N PHE A 147 12.00 6.37 7.23
CA PHE A 147 11.82 5.18 6.43
C PHE A 147 13.13 4.41 6.23
N ALA A 148 14.24 5.08 5.94
CA ALA A 148 15.56 4.46 5.85
C ALA A 148 15.97 3.77 7.18
N ARG A 149 15.71 4.41 8.33
CA ARG A 149 15.99 3.80 9.65
C ARG A 149 15.09 2.61 9.98
N SER A 150 13.90 2.53 9.40
CA SER A 150 12.95 1.47 9.70
C SER A 150 13.28 0.13 9.05
N GLY A 151 14.09 0.14 7.99
CA GLY A 151 14.37 -1.03 7.15
C GLY A 151 13.17 -1.50 6.30
N LYS A 152 12.01 -0.85 6.40
CA LYS A 152 10.78 -1.23 5.66
C LYS A 152 10.76 -0.75 4.20
N PHE A 153 11.62 0.20 3.87
CA PHE A 153 11.82 0.67 2.51
C PHE A 153 13.27 0.43 2.12
N GLY A 154 13.49 0.06 0.86
CA GLY A 154 14.83 -0.11 0.32
C GLY A 154 15.55 1.24 0.16
N THR A 155 16.86 1.19 -0.03
CA THR A 155 17.65 2.38 -0.35
C THR A 155 17.15 3.01 -1.66
N PRO A 156 16.85 4.32 -1.68
CA PRO A 156 16.41 5.01 -2.89
C PRO A 156 17.31 4.71 -4.10
N GLN A 157 16.70 4.46 -5.25
CA GLN A 157 17.38 4.18 -6.51
C GLN A 157 17.36 5.41 -7.43
N PRO A 158 18.34 5.56 -8.33
CA PRO A 158 18.29 6.58 -9.37
C PRO A 158 17.08 6.39 -10.28
N VAL A 159 16.45 7.49 -10.68
CA VAL A 159 15.35 7.54 -11.64
C VAL A 159 15.40 8.88 -12.37
N ASP A 160 14.90 8.92 -13.61
CA ASP A 160 14.77 10.17 -14.35
C ASP A 160 13.79 11.11 -13.61
N PRO A 161 14.13 12.39 -13.37
CA PRO A 161 13.21 13.34 -12.73
C PRO A 161 11.89 13.54 -13.49
N ASP A 162 11.89 13.29 -14.80
CA ASP A 162 10.73 13.38 -15.69
C ASP A 162 10.03 12.01 -15.88
N ALA A 163 10.49 10.96 -15.19
CA ALA A 163 9.81 9.66 -15.19
C ALA A 163 8.37 9.78 -14.62
N PRO A 164 7.46 8.86 -14.99
CA PRO A 164 6.15 8.76 -14.38
C PRO A 164 6.21 8.81 -12.85
N VAL A 165 5.28 9.52 -12.22
CA VAL A 165 5.28 9.74 -10.76
C VAL A 165 5.28 8.42 -9.97
N LEU A 166 4.66 7.37 -10.51
CA LEU A 166 4.65 6.05 -9.91
C LEU A 166 6.04 5.39 -9.93
N ASP A 167 6.79 5.53 -11.02
CA ASP A 167 8.16 5.04 -11.11
C ASP A 167 9.08 5.79 -10.15
N ARG A 168 8.86 7.10 -10.00
CA ARG A 168 9.59 7.91 -9.01
C ARG A 168 9.29 7.47 -7.57
N LEU A 169 8.03 7.17 -7.25
CA LEU A 169 7.65 6.57 -5.96
C LEU A 169 8.34 5.21 -5.74
N ALA A 170 8.32 4.34 -6.75
CA ALA A 170 8.97 3.04 -6.68
C ALA A 170 10.49 3.17 -6.45
N ALA A 171 11.16 4.05 -7.21
CA ALA A 171 12.58 4.33 -7.06
C ALA A 171 12.92 4.86 -5.67
N GLN A 172 12.15 5.81 -5.15
CA GLN A 172 12.37 6.39 -3.83
C GLN A 172 12.14 5.38 -2.68
N THR A 173 11.39 4.31 -2.95
CA THR A 173 11.15 3.20 -2.02
C THR A 173 12.06 1.99 -2.28
N GLY A 174 13.07 2.17 -3.13
CA GLY A 174 14.18 1.24 -3.33
C GLY A 174 14.03 0.25 -4.48
N ARG A 175 13.02 0.42 -5.34
CA ARG A 175 12.85 -0.42 -6.53
C ARG A 175 13.74 0.09 -7.66
N THR A 176 14.28 -0.82 -8.46
CA THR A 176 14.96 -0.46 -9.70
C THR A 176 13.91 -0.31 -10.80
N VAL A 177 13.76 0.91 -11.32
CA VAL A 177 12.98 1.19 -12.53
C VAL A 177 13.86 0.88 -13.75
N ARG A 178 13.31 0.21 -14.76
CA ARG A 178 14.01 -0.17 -16.00
C ARG A 178 13.28 0.36 -17.22
#